data_AF-A0AAW5WZE3-F1
#
_entry.id   AF-A0AAW5WZE3-F1
#
_cell.length_a   1.000
_cell.length_b   1.000
_cell.length_c   1.000
_cell.angle_alpha   90.00
_cell.angle_beta   90.00
_cell.angle_gamma   90.00
#
_symmetry.space_group_name_H-M   'P 1'
#
loop_
_entity.id
_entity.type
_entity.pdbx_description
1 polymer ?
#
loop_
_entity_poly.entity_id
_entity_poly.type
_entity_poly.pdbx_seq_one_letter_code
_entity_poly.pdbx_strand_id
1 'polypeptide(L)'
;MAKFDFDASKIGLKKEYQLSQSFSNVERATEFQKNNLESFNNGKNKEIELVRDAGILVSLSGDKAEDLKTFERIEKKYNTYLDVPKEILEDLDISLEQRASILSLTIQMIQAENERKAKIAPIQCAADFLTQVLGLKASEKKKLEEADIDDLQDTATLLCHKILGTEDTKPDEADLKSTNRPKDTATSKVTR
;
A
#
# COMPACT_ATOMS: atom_id res chain seq x y z
N MET A 1 20.57 15.11 -23.53
CA MET A 1 19.92 14.68 -22.27
C MET A 1 20.09 15.79 -21.26
N ALA A 2 19.00 16.22 -20.62
CA ALA A 2 19.08 17.20 -19.55
C ALA A 2 19.84 16.62 -18.36
N LYS A 3 20.71 17.43 -17.76
CA LYS A 3 21.40 17.12 -16.50
C LYS A 3 20.77 17.96 -15.39
N PHE A 4 20.76 17.43 -14.19
CA PHE A 4 20.26 18.12 -13.01
C PHE A 4 21.07 17.72 -11.79
N ASP A 5 21.11 18.62 -10.81
CA ASP A 5 21.73 18.36 -9.52
C ASP A 5 20.67 17.84 -8.54
N PHE A 6 21.06 16.83 -7.77
CA PHE A 6 20.20 16.16 -6.80
C PHE A 6 20.86 16.13 -5.42
N ASP A 7 20.14 16.62 -4.42
CA ASP A 7 20.58 16.62 -3.02
C ASP A 7 19.97 15.43 -2.28
N ALA A 8 20.83 14.52 -1.82
CA ALA A 8 20.47 13.35 -1.04
C ALA A 8 20.97 13.44 0.42
N SER A 9 21.32 14.64 0.90
CA SER A 9 21.81 14.85 2.26
C SER A 9 20.79 14.50 3.33
N LYS A 10 19.48 14.62 3.03
CA LYS A 10 18.39 14.20 3.92
C LYS A 10 18.50 12.74 4.36
N ILE A 11 19.00 11.88 3.49
CA ILE A 11 19.16 10.44 3.73
C ILE A 11 20.61 10.06 4.07
N GLY A 12 21.41 11.04 4.52
CA GLY A 12 22.80 10.83 4.95
C GLY A 12 23.80 10.56 3.82
N LEU A 13 23.41 10.81 2.56
CA LEU A 13 24.29 10.69 1.40
C LEU A 13 24.96 12.03 1.04
N LYS A 14 25.72 12.04 -0.06
CA LYS A 14 26.39 13.25 -0.55
C LYS A 14 25.36 14.35 -0.85
N LYS A 15 25.78 15.59 -0.64
CA LYS A 15 24.95 16.78 -0.81
C LYS A 15 24.57 17.06 -2.27
N GLU A 16 25.37 16.62 -3.23
CA GLU A 16 25.08 16.85 -4.65
C GLU A 16 25.51 15.64 -5.50
N TYR A 17 24.55 15.14 -6.29
CA TYR A 17 24.74 14.19 -7.37
C TYR A 17 24.38 14.86 -8.68
N GLN A 18 25.29 14.83 -9.66
CA GLN A 18 24.98 15.28 -11.01
C GLN A 18 24.40 14.12 -11.81
N LEU A 19 23.10 14.19 -12.09
CA LEU A 19 22.34 13.13 -12.75
C LEU A 19 21.84 13.59 -14.12
N SER A 20 21.25 12.66 -14.87
CA SER A 20 20.64 12.96 -16.16
C SER A 20 19.34 12.18 -16.35
N GLN A 21 18.48 12.73 -17.20
CA GLN A 21 17.29 12.05 -17.73
C GLN A 21 17.70 11.03 -18.82
N SER A 22 18.63 10.13 -18.48
CA SER A 22 19.04 9.07 -19.39
C SER A 22 17.91 8.05 -19.57
N PHE A 23 17.89 7.36 -20.71
CA PHE A 23 16.92 6.30 -20.97
C PHE A 23 16.88 5.28 -19.82
N SER A 24 18.05 4.85 -19.35
CA SER A 24 18.17 3.90 -18.23
C SER A 24 17.59 4.44 -16.92
N ASN A 25 17.74 5.75 -16.66
CA ASN A 25 17.20 6.35 -15.43
C ASN A 25 15.68 6.52 -15.53
N VAL A 26 15.18 6.92 -16.69
CA VAL A 26 13.73 7.04 -16.96
C VAL A 26 13.04 5.68 -16.83
N GLU A 27 13.65 4.61 -17.36
CA GLU A 27 13.15 3.25 -17.20
C GLU A 27 13.05 2.85 -15.72
N ARG A 28 14.13 3.06 -14.95
CA ARG A 28 14.15 2.79 -13.50
C ARG A 28 13.13 3.61 -12.70
N ALA A 29 12.94 4.88 -13.06
CA ALA A 29 11.96 5.75 -12.40
C ALA A 29 10.52 5.32 -12.70
N THR A 30 10.25 4.90 -13.94
CA THR A 30 8.94 4.35 -14.34
C THR A 30 8.65 3.04 -13.60
N GLU A 31 9.63 2.16 -13.50
CA GLU A 31 9.52 0.89 -12.76
C GLU A 31 9.29 1.14 -11.27
N PHE A 32 10.05 2.06 -10.65
CA PHE A 32 9.83 2.48 -9.27
C PHE A 32 8.41 3.00 -9.04
N GLN A 33 7.92 3.91 -9.89
CA GLN A 33 6.56 4.45 -9.77
C GLN A 33 5.49 3.35 -9.85
N LYS A 34 5.63 2.43 -10.81
CA LYS A 34 4.71 1.29 -10.96
C LYS A 34 4.73 0.38 -9.73
N ASN A 35 5.92 -0.02 -9.27
CA ASN A 35 6.07 -0.92 -8.14
C ASN A 35 5.53 -0.32 -6.83
N ASN A 36 5.69 0.99 -6.64
CA ASN A 36 5.16 1.70 -5.48
C ASN A 36 3.62 1.74 -5.50
N LEU A 37 3.03 2.02 -6.67
CA LEU A 37 1.57 2.04 -6.87
C LEU A 37 0.95 0.65 -6.67
N GLU A 38 1.57 -0.39 -7.24
CA GLU A 38 1.13 -1.78 -7.07
C GLU A 38 1.20 -2.21 -5.61
N SER A 39 2.30 -1.88 -4.91
CA SER A 39 2.46 -2.20 -3.48
C SER A 39 1.39 -1.52 -2.62
N PHE A 40 1.10 -0.23 -2.88
CA PHE A 40 0.06 0.51 -2.18
C PHE A 40 -1.34 -0.10 -2.41
N ASN A 41 -1.69 -0.38 -3.67
CA ASN A 41 -3.00 -0.93 -4.02
C ASN A 41 -3.19 -2.34 -3.47
N ASN A 42 -2.16 -3.20 -3.55
CA ASN A 42 -2.20 -4.54 -2.98
C ASN A 42 -2.38 -4.51 -1.46
N GLY A 43 -1.64 -3.63 -0.76
CA GLY A 43 -1.77 -3.44 0.68
C GLY A 43 -3.20 -3.05 1.09
N LYS A 44 -3.79 -2.05 0.43
CA LYS A 44 -5.16 -1.59 0.70
C LYS A 44 -6.23 -2.63 0.38
N ASN A 45 -6.12 -3.31 -0.76
CA ASN A 45 -7.08 -4.36 -1.12
C ASN A 45 -7.06 -5.50 -0.09
N LYS A 46 -5.87 -5.86 0.41
CA LYS A 46 -5.70 -6.87 1.45
C LYS A 46 -6.29 -6.41 2.79
N GLU A 47 -6.09 -5.16 3.16
CA GLU A 47 -6.67 -4.57 4.38
C GLU A 47 -8.20 -4.60 4.37
N ILE A 48 -8.83 -4.16 3.27
CA ILE A 48 -10.30 -4.19 3.11
C ILE A 48 -10.82 -5.62 3.26
N GLU A 49 -10.12 -6.58 2.65
CA GLU A 49 -10.47 -7.99 2.73
C GLU A 49 -10.40 -8.55 4.16
N LEU A 50 -9.34 -8.24 4.90
CA LEU A 50 -9.12 -8.67 6.28
C LEU A 50 -10.17 -8.07 7.23
N VAL A 51 -10.43 -6.76 7.12
CA VAL A 51 -11.45 -6.06 7.95
C VAL A 51 -12.84 -6.63 7.70
N ARG A 52 -13.19 -6.87 6.43
CA ARG A 52 -14.48 -7.48 6.08
C ARG A 52 -14.63 -8.86 6.70
N ASP A 53 -13.63 -9.71 6.55
CA ASP A 53 -13.71 -11.09 7.01
C ASP A 53 -13.70 -11.20 8.55
N ALA A 54 -12.93 -10.36 9.24
CA ALA A 54 -13.01 -10.22 10.70
C ALA A 54 -14.41 -9.78 11.15
N GLY A 55 -15.01 -8.81 10.45
CA GLY A 55 -16.38 -8.36 10.74
C GLY A 55 -17.43 -9.46 10.56
N ILE A 56 -17.28 -10.30 9.53
CA ILE A 56 -18.16 -11.46 9.31
C ILE A 56 -18.02 -12.45 10.47
N LEU A 57 -16.81 -12.77 10.91
CA LEU A 57 -16.59 -13.72 12.00
C LEU A 57 -17.21 -13.28 13.33
N VAL A 58 -17.15 -11.99 13.65
CA VAL A 58 -17.78 -11.41 14.86
C VAL A 58 -19.30 -11.54 14.84
N SER A 59 -19.91 -11.64 13.65
CA SER A 59 -21.36 -11.76 13.50
C SER A 59 -21.90 -13.19 13.51
N LEU A 60 -21.02 -14.20 13.58
CA LEU A 60 -21.43 -15.61 13.58
C LEU A 60 -21.95 -16.00 14.97
N SER A 61 -23.19 -16.47 15.00
CA SER A 61 -23.90 -16.91 16.22
C SER A 61 -23.92 -18.43 16.36
N GLY A 62 -23.76 -19.17 15.26
CA GLY A 62 -23.90 -20.63 15.27
C GLY A 62 -25.35 -21.12 15.24
N ASP A 63 -26.33 -20.23 15.42
CA ASP A 63 -27.76 -20.53 15.36
C ASP A 63 -28.24 -20.92 13.95
N LYS A 64 -27.46 -20.60 12.91
CA LYS A 64 -27.79 -20.85 11.50
C LYS A 64 -26.78 -21.82 10.88
N ALA A 65 -27.27 -22.80 10.14
CA ALA A 65 -26.41 -23.71 9.38
C ALA A 65 -25.52 -23.00 8.34
N GLU A 66 -25.91 -21.81 7.90
CA GLU A 66 -25.12 -20.96 7.00
C GLU A 66 -23.91 -20.29 7.68
N ASP A 67 -23.96 -20.11 9.01
CA ASP A 67 -22.86 -19.54 9.80
C ASP A 67 -21.65 -20.49 9.74
N LEU A 68 -21.88 -21.81 9.89
CA LEU A 68 -20.82 -22.81 9.81
C LEU A 68 -20.15 -22.84 8.42
N LYS A 69 -20.95 -22.80 7.34
CA LYS A 69 -20.41 -22.74 5.97
C LYS A 69 -19.60 -21.47 5.72
N THR A 70 -20.05 -20.36 6.30
CA THR A 70 -19.35 -19.07 6.19
C THR A 70 -18.02 -19.11 6.94
N PHE A 71 -18.00 -19.68 8.15
CA PHE A 71 -16.78 -19.91 8.91
C PHE A 71 -15.78 -20.78 8.12
N GLU A 72 -16.18 -21.97 7.67
CA GLU A 72 -15.30 -22.91 6.96
C GLU A 72 -14.68 -22.29 5.68
N ARG A 73 -15.45 -21.45 4.98
CA ARG A 73 -14.96 -20.71 3.81
C ARG A 73 -13.86 -19.71 4.19
N ILE A 74 -14.04 -18.97 5.28
CA ILE A 74 -13.07 -17.97 5.75
C ILE A 74 -11.83 -18.67 6.31
N GLU A 75 -12.00 -19.74 7.10
CA GLU A 75 -10.93 -20.57 7.64
C GLU A 75 -10.05 -21.14 6.51
N LYS A 76 -10.66 -21.73 5.48
CA LYS A 76 -9.95 -22.25 4.31
C LYS A 76 -9.17 -21.15 3.58
N LYS A 77 -9.73 -19.95 3.47
CA LYS A 77 -9.11 -18.83 2.76
C LYS A 77 -7.83 -18.34 3.41
N TYR A 78 -7.80 -18.27 4.74
CA TYR A 78 -6.61 -17.81 5.47
C TYR A 78 -5.61 -18.93 5.75
N ASN A 79 -5.91 -20.16 5.30
CA ASN A 79 -5.05 -21.33 5.43
C ASN A 79 -4.56 -21.51 6.87
N THR A 80 -5.38 -21.06 7.82
CA THR A 80 -5.01 -21.05 9.24
C THR A 80 -5.08 -22.43 9.82
N TYR A 81 -5.65 -23.40 9.07
CA TYR A 81 -5.90 -24.78 9.44
C TYR A 81 -5.85 -24.87 10.95
N LEU A 82 -6.94 -24.47 11.61
CA LEU A 82 -7.17 -24.99 12.94
C LEU A 82 -7.33 -26.49 12.71
N ASP A 83 -6.21 -27.18 12.48
CA ASP A 83 -5.99 -28.59 12.23
C ASP A 83 -6.19 -29.27 13.59
N VAL A 84 -7.35 -28.97 14.17
CA VAL A 84 -7.92 -29.69 15.26
C VAL A 84 -8.79 -30.70 14.52
N PRO A 85 -8.37 -31.97 14.47
CA PRO A 85 -9.18 -33.05 13.93
C PRO A 85 -10.61 -32.90 14.43
N LYS A 86 -11.58 -33.17 13.55
CA LYS A 86 -12.99 -32.97 13.86
C LYS A 86 -13.38 -33.70 15.15
N GLU A 87 -12.75 -34.83 15.42
CA GLU A 87 -12.90 -35.58 16.67
C GLU A 87 -12.46 -34.78 17.91
N ILE A 88 -11.37 -34.01 17.84
CA ILE A 88 -10.88 -33.18 18.94
C ILE A 88 -11.76 -31.94 19.15
N LEU A 89 -12.33 -31.37 18.09
CA LEU A 89 -13.30 -30.27 18.21
C LEU A 89 -14.62 -30.73 18.83
N GLU A 90 -15.06 -31.94 18.50
CA GLU A 90 -16.25 -32.58 19.09
C GLU A 90 -15.99 -32.96 20.57
N ASP A 91 -14.77 -33.40 20.91
CA ASP A 91 -14.38 -33.73 22.30
C ASP A 91 -14.18 -32.50 23.21
N LEU A 92 -13.81 -31.34 22.65
CA LEU A 92 -13.54 -30.11 23.40
C LEU A 92 -14.76 -29.19 23.58
N ASP A 93 -15.92 -29.55 23.03
CA ASP A 93 -17.18 -28.78 23.07
C ASP A 93 -16.98 -27.27 22.75
N ILE A 94 -16.16 -26.98 21.73
CA ILE A 94 -15.85 -25.60 21.34
C ILE A 94 -16.93 -25.07 20.40
N SER A 95 -17.64 -24.05 20.87
CA SER A 95 -18.68 -23.37 20.08
C SER A 95 -18.13 -22.74 18.79
N LEU A 96 -19.01 -22.55 17.80
CA LEU A 96 -18.66 -21.81 16.58
C LEU A 96 -18.16 -20.40 16.89
N GLU A 97 -18.72 -19.75 17.90
CA GLU A 97 -18.37 -18.40 18.35
C GLU A 97 -16.92 -18.34 18.87
N GLN A 98 -16.50 -19.35 19.64
CA GLN A 98 -15.13 -19.47 20.11
C GLN A 98 -14.16 -19.73 18.95
N ARG A 99 -14.52 -20.61 18.01
CA ARG A 99 -13.72 -20.86 16.79
C ARG A 99 -13.59 -19.59 15.93
N ALA A 100 -14.69 -18.86 15.74
CA ALA A 100 -14.72 -17.60 15.02
C ALA A 100 -13.86 -16.51 15.71
N SER A 101 -13.85 -16.50 17.05
CA SER A 101 -12.99 -15.60 17.83
C SER A 101 -11.51 -15.89 17.62
N ILE A 102 -11.11 -17.17 17.66
CA ILE A 102 -9.71 -17.58 17.42
C ILE A 102 -9.28 -17.19 16.00
N LEU A 103 -10.11 -17.49 15.00
CA LEU A 103 -9.82 -17.13 13.61
C LEU A 103 -9.74 -15.61 13.40
N SER A 104 -10.59 -14.85 14.11
CA SER A 104 -10.55 -13.38 14.08
C SER A 104 -9.22 -12.83 14.61
N LEU A 105 -8.68 -13.39 15.70
CA LEU A 105 -7.36 -13.03 16.21
C LEU A 105 -6.27 -13.32 15.18
N THR A 106 -6.34 -14.45 14.49
CA THR A 106 -5.38 -14.78 13.43
C THR A 106 -5.46 -13.79 12.27
N ILE A 107 -6.67 -13.39 11.85
CA ILE A 107 -6.87 -12.35 10.83
C ILE A 107 -6.29 -11.01 11.29
N GLN A 108 -6.45 -10.63 12.57
CA GLN A 108 -5.84 -9.42 13.13
C GLN A 108 -4.31 -9.48 13.13
N MET A 109 -3.72 -10.64 13.43
CA MET A 109 -2.27 -10.84 13.31
C MET A 109 -1.78 -10.67 11.87
N ILE A 110 -2.51 -11.24 10.90
CA ILE A 110 -2.22 -11.08 9.47
C ILE A 110 -2.38 -9.62 9.04
N GLN A 111 -3.37 -8.90 9.57
CA GLN A 111 -3.55 -7.47 9.33
C GLN A 111 -2.37 -6.66 9.84
N ALA A 112 -1.92 -6.89 11.08
CA ALA A 112 -0.75 -6.22 11.63
C ALA A 112 0.53 -6.52 10.81
N GLU A 113 0.68 -7.77 10.34
CA GLU A 113 1.79 -8.14 9.46
C GLU A 113 1.69 -7.44 8.09
N ASN A 114 0.49 -7.33 7.51
CA ASN A 114 0.24 -6.63 6.26
C ASN A 114 0.52 -5.13 6.39
N GLU A 115 0.08 -4.48 7.47
CA GLU A 115 0.39 -3.08 7.76
C GLU A 115 1.90 -2.87 7.93
N ARG A 116 2.59 -3.79 8.62
CA ARG A 116 4.05 -3.76 8.73
C ARG A 116 4.73 -3.93 7.37
N LYS A 117 4.30 -4.88 6.55
CA LYS A 117 4.85 -5.11 5.20
C LYS A 117 4.57 -3.94 4.26
N ALA A 118 3.40 -3.33 4.36
CA ALA A 118 3.04 -2.12 3.61
C ALA A 118 3.93 -0.92 3.98
N LYS A 119 4.47 -0.87 5.20
CA LYS A 119 5.47 0.12 5.61
C LYS A 119 6.89 -0.23 5.14
N ILE A 120 7.26 -1.51 5.09
CA ILE A 120 8.63 -1.95 4.75
C ILE A 120 8.87 -2.05 3.24
N ALA A 121 7.89 -2.51 2.46
CA ALA A 121 8.05 -2.66 1.01
C ALA A 121 8.42 -1.35 0.28
N PRO A 122 7.84 -0.18 0.64
CA PRO A 122 8.27 1.11 0.11
C PRO A 122 9.73 1.46 0.43
N ILE A 123 10.23 1.08 1.61
CA ILE A 123 11.65 1.31 2.02
C ILE A 123 12.58 0.56 1.08
N GLN A 124 12.34 -0.74 0.88
CA GLN A 124 13.22 -1.57 0.07
C GLN A 124 13.20 -1.11 -1.38
N CYS A 125 12.00 -0.79 -1.91
CA CYS A 125 11.83 -0.27 -3.26
C CYS A 125 12.53 1.09 -3.45
N ALA A 126 12.40 2.00 -2.48
CA ALA A 126 13.06 3.30 -2.49
C ALA A 126 14.59 3.18 -2.40
N ALA A 127 15.10 2.36 -1.48
CA ALA A 127 16.52 2.09 -1.31
C ALA A 127 17.14 1.47 -2.57
N ASP A 128 16.44 0.51 -3.21
CA ASP A 128 16.88 -0.08 -4.47
C ASP A 128 16.92 0.94 -5.61
N PHE A 129 15.86 1.74 -5.76
CA PHE A 129 15.80 2.78 -6.77
C PHE A 129 16.94 3.80 -6.61
N LEU A 130 17.13 4.34 -5.40
CA LEU A 130 18.21 5.29 -5.09
C LEU A 130 19.58 4.66 -5.33
N THR A 131 19.79 3.41 -4.92
CA THR A 131 21.06 2.69 -5.13
C THR A 131 21.39 2.57 -6.61
N GLN A 132 20.42 2.20 -7.43
CA GLN A 132 20.63 2.02 -8.86
C GLN A 132 20.88 3.34 -9.59
N VAL A 133 20.10 4.39 -9.29
CA VAL A 133 20.21 5.69 -9.96
C VAL A 133 21.46 6.45 -9.51
N LEU A 134 21.77 6.45 -8.22
CA LEU A 134 22.92 7.17 -7.67
C LEU A 134 24.23 6.38 -7.77
N GLY A 135 24.17 5.11 -8.21
CA GLY A 135 25.34 4.25 -8.36
C GLY A 135 25.99 3.88 -7.02
N LEU A 136 25.17 3.66 -5.99
CA LEU A 136 25.66 3.37 -4.63
C LEU A 136 26.14 1.93 -4.49
N LYS A 137 27.06 1.70 -3.55
CA LYS A 137 27.54 0.36 -3.18
C LYS A 137 26.52 -0.34 -2.29
N ALA A 138 26.58 -1.68 -2.22
CA ALA A 138 25.72 -2.48 -1.34
C ALA A 138 25.81 -2.07 0.15
N SER A 139 26.97 -1.59 0.62
CA SER A 139 27.13 -1.07 1.98
C SER A 139 26.39 0.25 2.23
N GLU A 140 26.17 1.04 1.18
CA GLU A 140 25.40 2.30 1.26
C GLU A 140 23.90 2.00 1.18
N LYS A 141 23.48 1.01 0.38
CA LYS A 141 22.10 0.52 0.38
C LYS A 141 21.63 0.12 1.78
N LYS A 142 22.45 -0.61 2.55
CA LYS A 142 22.12 -0.98 3.93
C LYS A 142 21.88 0.23 4.84
N LYS A 143 22.65 1.30 4.66
CA LYS A 143 22.45 2.55 5.43
C LYS A 143 21.14 3.23 5.05
N LEU A 144 20.71 3.12 3.79
CA LEU A 144 19.40 3.62 3.36
C LEU A 144 18.26 2.81 3.97
N GLU A 145 18.41 1.49 4.10
CA GLU A 145 17.41 0.63 4.76
C GLU A 145 17.28 0.92 6.28
N GLU A 146 18.27 1.59 6.87
CA GLU A 146 18.28 2.06 8.27
C GLU A 146 17.88 3.54 8.42
N ALA A 147 17.67 4.26 7.31
CA ALA A 147 17.28 5.66 7.31
C ALA A 147 15.81 5.84 7.74
N ASP A 148 15.45 7.08 8.08
CA ASP A 148 14.06 7.43 8.32
C ASP A 148 13.22 7.13 7.06
N ILE A 149 12.09 6.45 7.27
CA ILE A 149 11.25 5.91 6.19
C ILE A 149 10.67 7.03 5.35
N ASP A 150 10.20 8.10 6.02
CA ASP A 150 9.53 9.21 5.37
C ASP A 150 10.56 10.01 4.55
N ASP A 151 11.73 10.30 5.12
CA ASP A 151 12.82 10.98 4.39
C ASP A 151 13.33 10.16 3.20
N LEU A 152 13.45 8.83 3.34
CA LEU A 152 13.87 7.93 2.27
C LEU A 152 12.86 7.94 1.11
N GLN A 153 11.58 7.81 1.44
CA GLN A 153 10.50 7.76 0.46
C GLN A 153 10.29 9.10 -0.25
N ASP A 154 10.38 10.22 0.48
CA ASP A 154 10.33 11.57 -0.08
C ASP A 154 11.50 11.81 -1.03
N THR A 155 12.70 11.41 -0.64
CA THR A 155 13.92 11.58 -1.46
C THR A 155 13.83 10.73 -2.74
N ALA A 156 13.36 9.49 -2.65
CA ALA A 156 13.15 8.62 -3.81
C ALA A 156 12.05 9.17 -4.74
N THR A 157 10.95 9.67 -4.19
CA THR A 157 9.84 10.25 -4.97
C THR A 157 10.29 11.52 -5.70
N LEU A 158 11.01 12.40 -5.01
CA LEU A 158 11.59 13.60 -5.59
C LEU A 158 12.53 13.27 -6.76
N LEU A 159 13.43 12.30 -6.56
CA LEU A 159 14.35 11.85 -7.59
C LEU A 159 13.60 11.28 -8.81
N CYS A 160 12.56 10.46 -8.56
CA CYS A 160 11.71 9.92 -9.61
C CYS A 160 11.09 11.04 -10.46
N HIS A 161 10.48 12.05 -9.83
CA HIS A 161 9.86 13.17 -10.54
C HIS A 161 10.87 13.99 -11.36
N LYS A 162 12.07 14.24 -10.82
CA LYS A 162 13.16 14.93 -11.54
C LYS A 162 13.60 14.16 -12.78
N ILE A 163 13.73 12.85 -12.68
CA ILE A 163 14.12 11.99 -13.80
C ILE A 163 13.02 11.93 -14.87
N LEU A 164 11.75 11.77 -14.46
CA LEU A 164 10.63 11.70 -15.39
C LEU A 164 10.26 13.07 -15.99
N GLY A 165 10.82 14.16 -15.46
CA GLY A 165 10.44 15.51 -15.86
C GLY A 165 8.99 15.84 -15.49
N THR A 166 8.44 15.16 -14.46
CA THR A 166 7.10 15.42 -13.91
C THR A 166 7.16 16.37 -12.72
N GLU A 167 8.32 16.95 -12.41
CA GLU A 167 8.36 18.19 -11.66
C GLU A 167 7.80 19.32 -12.54
N ASP A 168 6.49 19.51 -12.54
CA ASP A 168 5.90 20.76 -13.04
C ASP A 168 4.77 21.24 -12.12
N THR A 169 5.03 22.43 -11.56
CA THR A 169 4.12 23.38 -10.90
C THR A 169 3.32 22.90 -9.69
N LYS A 170 3.41 23.67 -8.59
CA LYS A 170 2.30 23.78 -7.63
C LYS A 170 0.98 23.78 -8.42
N PRO A 171 -0.07 23.06 -7.99
CA PRO A 171 -1.36 23.15 -8.67
C PRO A 171 -1.69 24.64 -8.79
N ASP A 172 -1.80 25.14 -10.01
CA ASP A 172 -2.24 26.51 -10.22
C ASP A 172 -3.64 26.59 -9.61
N GLU A 173 -3.94 27.66 -8.87
CA GLU A 173 -5.25 27.82 -8.23
C GLU A 173 -6.39 27.81 -9.27
N ALA A 174 -6.06 27.92 -10.56
CA ALA A 174 -6.95 27.71 -11.69
C ALA A 174 -7.48 26.27 -11.80
N ASP A 175 -6.68 25.24 -11.51
CA ASP A 175 -7.10 23.83 -11.63
C ASP A 175 -8.01 23.41 -10.47
N LEU A 176 -7.89 24.06 -9.31
CA LEU A 176 -8.81 23.87 -8.17
C LEU A 176 -10.17 24.56 -8.37
N LYS A 177 -10.32 25.43 -9.39
CA LYS A 177 -11.59 26.11 -9.71
C LYS A 177 -12.42 25.41 -10.79
N SER A 178 -11.96 24.29 -11.37
CA SER A 178 -12.75 23.51 -12.33
C SER A 178 -13.72 22.54 -11.66
N THR A 179 -14.53 23.04 -10.73
CA THR A 179 -15.81 22.43 -10.34
C THR A 179 -16.94 23.44 -10.40
N ASN A 180 -16.93 24.35 -11.38
CA ASN A 180 -18.15 25.01 -11.82
C ASN A 180 -18.94 24.06 -12.73
N ARG A 181 -19.51 23.02 -12.12
CA ARG A 181 -20.70 22.37 -12.67
C ARG A 181 -21.75 23.49 -12.82
N PRO A 182 -22.30 23.75 -14.01
CA PRO A 182 -23.41 24.69 -14.12
C PRO A 182 -24.53 24.18 -13.22
N LYS A 183 -24.89 24.97 -12.21
CA LYS A 183 -26.16 24.80 -11.53
C LYS A 183 -27.23 25.22 -12.53
N ASP A 184 -27.74 24.25 -13.28
CA ASP A 184 -29.00 24.41 -13.99
C ASP A 184 -30.10 24.56 -12.93
N THR A 185 -30.33 25.80 -12.52
CA THR A 185 -31.56 26.20 -11.84
C THR A 185 -32.19 27.36 -12.60
N ALA A 186 -33.30 26.99 -13.22
CA ALA A 186 -34.57 27.70 -13.26
C ALA A 186 -34.88 28.60 -14.47
N THR A 187 -35.93 28.14 -15.16
CA THR A 187 -37.11 28.90 -15.62
C THR A 187 -36.98 29.84 -16.80
N SER A 188 -37.74 29.55 -17.85
CA SER A 188 -38.73 30.49 -18.39
C SER A 188 -39.92 29.77 -19.04
N LYS A 189 -41.11 30.17 -18.59
CA LYS A 189 -42.43 29.82 -19.09
C LYS A 189 -42.70 30.44 -20.48
N VAL A 190 -43.47 29.71 -21.31
CA VAL A 190 -44.64 30.16 -22.14
C VAL A 190 -44.34 31.24 -23.20
N THR A 191 -44.55 31.04 -24.51
CA THR A 191 -45.80 31.02 -25.34
C THR A 191 -45.29 30.86 -26.80
N ARG A 192 -45.95 30.25 -27.78
CA ARG A 192 -47.32 30.41 -28.27
C ARG A 192 -47.64 29.27 -29.25
#